data_AF-A0A9E7KVJ1-F1
#
_entry.id   AF-A0A9E7KVJ1-F1
#
_cell.length_a   1.000
_cell.length_b   1.000
_cell.length_c   1.000
_cell.angle_alpha   90.00
_cell.angle_beta   90.00
_cell.angle_gamma   90.00
#
_symmetry.space_group_name_H-M   'P 1'
#
loop_
_entity.id
_entity.type
_entity.pdbx_description
1 polymer ?
#
loop_
_entity_poly.entity_id
_entity_poly.type
_entity_poly.pdbx_seq_one_letter_code
_entity_poly.pdbx_strand_id
1 'polypeptide(L)'
;MRCVVYCIQLSSIEHQDLFKPKDVECEHFEITYVRCGDHEIEKKIDEKIDQFVGWVEKHPNRKGQICLSFYEVKNKHATWFGSKIERLHWEQWYINLHVLNPKSHENASEESSSRQAALESSLREVLFQIIRFANERKDHIPTVQNSEIISFPYEISTPSSSDSSFGWHADVLKRMLQTGHPSMLS
;
A
#
# COMPACT_ATOMS: atom_id res chain seq x y z
N MET A 1 -1.50 -9.96 -3.20
CA MET A 1 -1.27 -8.49 -3.27
C MET A 1 -2.56 -7.69 -3.11
N ARG A 2 -3.61 -7.94 -3.90
CA ARG A 2 -4.91 -7.24 -3.79
C ARG A 2 -5.46 -7.22 -2.36
N CYS A 3 -5.61 -8.38 -1.74
CA CYS A 3 -6.10 -8.51 -0.35
C CYS A 3 -5.31 -7.64 0.65
N VAL A 4 -3.99 -7.56 0.52
CA VAL A 4 -3.12 -6.76 1.40
C VAL A 4 -3.38 -5.26 1.22
N VAL A 5 -3.37 -4.76 -0.02
CA VAL A 5 -3.56 -3.33 -0.31
C VAL A 5 -4.98 -2.88 0.07
N TYR A 6 -6.00 -3.69 -0.23
CA TYR A 6 -7.38 -3.39 0.15
C TYR A 6 -7.58 -3.41 1.67
N CYS A 7 -6.95 -4.35 2.39
CA CYS A 7 -7.00 -4.39 3.85
C CYS A 7 -6.43 -3.10 4.48
N ILE A 8 -5.29 -2.61 3.98
CA ILE A 8 -4.69 -1.34 4.44
C ILE A 8 -5.56 -0.14 4.04
N GLN A 9 -6.08 -0.10 2.82
CA GLN A 9 -6.95 0.99 2.40
C GLN A 9 -8.16 1.10 3.31
N LEU A 10 -8.82 -0.03 3.60
CA LEU A 10 -10.00 -0.07 4.47
C LEU A 10 -9.67 0.35 5.91
N SER A 11 -8.48 0.06 6.40
CA SER A 11 -8.10 0.46 7.76
C SER A 11 -7.92 1.97 7.93
N SER A 12 -7.79 2.71 6.82
CA SER A 12 -7.71 4.18 6.81
C SER A 12 -9.07 4.87 6.61
N ILE A 13 -10.15 4.13 6.37
CA ILE A 13 -11.48 4.71 6.14
C ILE A 13 -12.19 4.90 7.48
N GLU A 14 -12.42 6.16 7.87
CA GLU A 14 -13.10 6.49 9.12
C GLU A 14 -14.63 6.39 9.03
N HIS A 15 -15.20 6.58 7.84
CA HIS A 15 -16.65 6.54 7.63
C HIS A 15 -17.09 5.21 7.02
N GLN A 16 -17.15 4.17 7.85
CA GLN A 16 -17.64 2.85 7.44
C GLN A 16 -19.09 2.86 6.96
N ASP A 17 -19.88 3.84 7.40
CA ASP A 17 -21.28 4.00 7.01
C ASP A 17 -21.47 4.52 5.57
N LEU A 18 -20.42 5.07 4.95
CA LEU A 18 -20.50 5.65 3.60
C LEU A 18 -20.22 4.65 2.49
N PHE A 19 -19.77 3.43 2.82
CA PHE A 19 -19.41 2.44 1.83
C PHE A 19 -20.10 1.10 2.10
N LYS A 20 -20.33 0.33 1.03
CA LYS A 20 -20.93 -1.00 1.13
C LYS A 20 -19.81 -2.03 1.01
N PRO A 21 -19.24 -2.49 2.14
CA PRO A 21 -18.18 -3.48 2.09
C PRO A 21 -18.64 -4.71 1.32
N LYS A 22 -17.76 -5.20 0.45
CA LYS A 22 -18.02 -6.41 -0.33
C LYS A 22 -16.93 -7.43 -0.06
N ASP A 23 -17.35 -8.61 0.37
CA ASP A 23 -16.47 -9.77 0.52
C ASP A 23 -16.05 -10.28 -0.87
N VAL A 24 -14.76 -10.56 -0.99
CA VAL A 24 -14.14 -11.09 -2.20
C VAL A 24 -13.21 -12.23 -1.82
N GLU A 25 -13.42 -13.38 -2.45
CA GLU A 25 -12.56 -14.55 -2.27
C GLU A 25 -11.25 -14.38 -3.07
N CYS A 26 -10.13 -14.78 -2.46
CA CYS A 26 -8.86 -14.88 -3.16
C CYS A 26 -8.91 -16.07 -4.12
N GLU A 27 -8.54 -15.87 -5.38
CA GLU A 27 -8.61 -16.91 -6.42
C GLU A 27 -7.75 -18.15 -6.13
N HIS A 28 -6.62 -17.99 -5.42
CA HIS A 28 -5.61 -19.04 -5.23
C HIS A 28 -5.48 -19.48 -3.76
N PHE A 29 -6.22 -18.86 -2.85
CA PHE A 29 -6.06 -19.02 -1.40
C PHE A 29 -7.42 -19.03 -0.74
N GLU A 30 -7.59 -19.80 0.34
CA GLU A 30 -8.82 -19.81 1.14
C GLU A 30 -8.91 -18.57 2.06
N ILE A 31 -8.80 -17.38 1.45
CA ILE A 31 -8.76 -16.09 2.12
C ILE A 31 -9.84 -15.19 1.51
N THR A 32 -10.74 -14.71 2.36
CA THR A 32 -11.70 -13.66 2.00
C THR A 32 -11.15 -12.32 2.45
N TYR A 33 -11.17 -11.32 1.56
CA TYR A 33 -10.85 -9.94 1.87
C TYR A 33 -12.00 -9.03 1.49
N VAL A 34 -12.02 -7.84 2.06
CA VAL A 34 -13.10 -6.87 1.84
C VAL A 34 -12.62 -5.81 0.85
N ARG A 35 -13.54 -5.34 0.00
CA ARG A 35 -13.39 -4.11 -0.78
C ARG A 35 -14.37 -3.05 -0.32
N CYS A 36 -14.05 -1.78 -0.54
CA CYS A 36 -14.90 -0.66 -0.13
C CYS A 36 -16.17 -0.51 -0.98
N GLY A 37 -16.23 -1.03 -2.20
CA GLY A 37 -17.38 -0.88 -3.09
C GLY A 37 -17.43 0.44 -3.87
N ASP A 38 -16.47 1.35 -3.65
CA ASP A 38 -16.31 2.56 -4.45
C ASP A 38 -15.52 2.27 -5.73
N HIS A 39 -16.12 2.56 -6.89
CA HIS A 39 -15.55 2.23 -8.18
C HIS A 39 -14.24 2.98 -8.48
N GLU A 40 -14.13 4.26 -8.11
CA GLU A 40 -12.94 5.06 -8.42
C GLU A 40 -11.76 4.62 -7.57
N ILE A 41 -11.99 4.36 -6.27
CA ILE A 41 -10.98 3.84 -5.36
C ILE A 41 -10.51 2.45 -5.82
N GLU A 42 -11.44 1.53 -6.07
CA GLU A 42 -11.11 0.18 -6.49
C GLU A 42 -10.35 0.16 -7.83
N LYS A 43 -10.81 0.94 -8.81
CA LYS A 43 -10.13 1.07 -10.10
C LYS A 43 -8.70 1.55 -9.95
N LYS A 44 -8.46 2.61 -9.16
CA LYS A 44 -7.12 3.15 -8.93
C LYS A 44 -6.19 2.13 -8.25
N ILE A 45 -6.71 1.38 -7.28
CA ILE A 45 -5.95 0.32 -6.60
C ILE A 45 -5.61 -0.80 -7.58
N ASP A 46 -6.60 -1.32 -8.30
CA ASP A 46 -6.42 -2.44 -9.23
C ASP A 46 -5.45 -2.05 -10.37
N GLU A 47 -5.58 -0.86 -10.97
CA GLU A 47 -4.64 -0.36 -12.00
C GLU A 47 -3.19 -0.29 -11.50
N LYS A 48 -2.98 0.15 -10.25
CA LYS A 48 -1.64 0.24 -9.66
C LYS A 48 -1.06 -1.12 -9.33
N ILE A 49 -1.89 -2.06 -8.88
CA ILE A 49 -1.48 -3.45 -8.65
C ILE A 49 -1.11 -4.11 -9.97
N ASP A 50 -1.90 -3.92 -11.03
CA ASP A 50 -1.62 -4.50 -12.35
C ASP A 50 -0.34 -3.93 -12.96
N GLN A 51 -0.11 -2.61 -12.81
CA GLN A 51 1.17 -1.99 -13.17
C GLN A 51 2.35 -2.65 -12.42
N PHE A 52 2.19 -2.91 -11.13
CA PHE A 52 3.23 -3.56 -10.33
C PHE A 52 3.47 -5.01 -10.74
N VAL A 53 2.41 -5.79 -10.96
CA VAL A 53 2.50 -7.18 -11.44
C VAL A 53 3.24 -7.24 -12.78
N GLY A 54 2.86 -6.38 -13.74
CA GLY A 54 3.54 -6.30 -15.03
C GLY A 54 5.01 -5.86 -14.92
N TRP A 55 5.39 -5.06 -13.91
CA TRP A 55 6.79 -4.75 -13.63
C TRP A 55 7.54 -5.96 -13.06
N VAL A 56 6.93 -6.69 -12.13
CA VAL A 56 7.50 -7.87 -11.48
C VAL A 56 7.78 -8.98 -12.50
N GLU A 57 6.84 -9.24 -13.41
CA GLU A 57 6.98 -10.25 -14.48
C GLU A 57 8.16 -9.94 -15.41
N LYS A 58 8.42 -8.65 -15.68
CA LYS A 58 9.55 -8.20 -16.52
C LYS A 58 10.89 -8.22 -15.80
N HIS A 59 10.90 -8.33 -14.47
CA HIS A 59 12.11 -8.26 -13.65
C HIS A 59 12.21 -9.44 -12.68
N PRO A 60 12.29 -10.68 -13.20
CA PRO A 60 12.43 -11.86 -12.36
C PRO A 60 13.69 -11.74 -11.49
N ASN A 61 13.57 -12.14 -10.22
CA ASN A 61 14.62 -12.05 -9.19
C ASN A 61 14.91 -10.65 -8.63
N ARG A 62 14.14 -9.61 -8.99
CA ARG A 62 14.19 -8.32 -8.26
C ARG A 62 13.22 -8.33 -7.09
N LYS A 63 13.65 -7.76 -5.97
CA LYS A 63 12.75 -7.40 -4.86
C LYS A 63 11.89 -6.21 -5.31
N GLY A 64 10.58 -6.37 -5.27
CA GLY A 64 9.62 -5.30 -5.53
C GLY A 64 9.14 -4.69 -4.23
N GLN A 65 8.69 -3.44 -4.26
CA GLN A 65 8.02 -2.80 -3.14
C GLN A 65 6.88 -1.94 -3.68
N ILE A 66 5.71 -2.06 -3.05
CA ILE A 66 4.58 -1.14 -3.25
C ILE A 66 4.40 -0.34 -1.96
N CYS A 67 4.23 0.98 -2.11
CA CYS A 67 4.01 1.88 -0.98
C CYS A 67 2.64 2.53 -1.10
N LEU A 68 1.81 2.38 -0.07
CA LEU A 68 0.54 3.11 0.08
C LEU A 68 0.75 4.21 1.13
N SER A 69 0.57 5.46 0.72
CA SER A 69 0.79 6.63 1.57
C SER A 69 -0.47 7.46 1.70
N PHE A 70 -0.83 7.82 2.92
CA PHE A 70 -1.94 8.73 3.24
C PHE A 70 -1.38 10.09 3.65
N TYR A 71 -2.06 11.16 3.24
CA TYR A 71 -1.58 12.53 3.47
C TYR A 71 -2.70 13.55 3.57
N GLU A 72 -2.41 14.66 4.23
CA GLU A 72 -3.19 15.89 4.12
C GLU A 72 -2.62 16.80 3.05
N VAL A 73 -3.48 17.55 2.38
CA VAL A 73 -3.07 18.57 1.41
C VAL A 73 -3.09 19.92 2.10
N LYS A 74 -1.91 20.49 2.34
CA LYS A 74 -1.80 21.84 2.90
C LYS A 74 -1.49 22.83 1.79
N ASN A 75 -2.44 23.72 1.51
CA ASN A 75 -2.19 24.88 0.68
C ASN A 75 -1.42 25.90 1.52
N LYS A 76 -0.16 26.16 1.17
CA LYS A 76 0.54 27.33 1.72
C LYS A 76 -0.10 28.60 1.16
N HIS A 77 -0.10 29.68 1.95
CA HIS A 77 -0.47 31.02 1.49
C HIS A 77 0.20 31.28 0.14
N ALA A 78 -0.56 31.82 -0.83
CA ALA A 78 -0.05 32.18 -2.14
C ALA A 78 1.11 33.19 -1.97
N THR A 79 2.33 32.67 -1.96
CA THR A 79 3.52 33.49 -2.14
C THR A 79 3.55 33.96 -3.59
N TRP A 80 4.10 35.14 -3.83
CA TRP A 80 4.23 35.76 -5.15
C TRP A 80 5.02 34.92 -6.18
N PHE A 81 5.60 33.79 -5.77
CA PHE A 81 6.25 32.77 -6.60
C PHE A 81 5.42 31.51 -6.86
N GLY A 82 4.12 31.55 -6.61
CA GLY A 82 3.20 30.45 -6.88
C GLY A 82 2.78 29.69 -5.63
N SER A 83 1.66 28.97 -5.75
CA SER A 83 1.18 28.05 -4.72
C SER A 83 1.93 26.73 -4.84
N LYS A 84 2.70 26.37 -3.81
CA LYS A 84 3.25 25.02 -3.67
C LYS A 84 2.30 24.19 -2.82
N ILE A 85 1.61 23.25 -3.45
CA ILE A 85 0.81 22.24 -2.75
C ILE A 85 1.77 21.33 -1.99
N GLU A 86 1.66 21.29 -0.66
CA GLU A 86 2.47 20.42 0.20
C GLU A 86 1.64 19.23 0.66
N ARG A 87 2.18 18.02 0.47
CA ARG A 87 1.58 16.77 0.98
C ARG A 87 2.22 16.45 2.33
N LEU A 88 1.43 16.44 3.39
CA LEU A 88 1.89 16.05 4.72
C LEU A 88 1.48 14.60 4.96
N HIS A 89 2.44 13.69 4.80
CA HIS A 89 2.22 12.26 4.98
C HIS A 89 2.12 11.92 6.47
N TRP A 90 0.98 11.38 6.88
CA TRP A 90 0.72 10.97 8.26
C TRP A 90 0.78 9.45 8.44
N GLU A 91 0.67 8.67 7.35
CA GLU A 91 0.81 7.21 7.41
C GLU A 91 1.34 6.64 6.08
N GLN A 92 2.24 5.66 6.18
CA GLN A 92 2.84 4.98 5.02
C GLN A 92 3.02 3.49 5.29
N TRP A 93 2.57 2.67 4.33
CA TRP A 93 2.68 1.22 4.36
C TRP A 93 3.57 0.73 3.23
N TYR A 94 4.68 0.09 3.59
CA TYR A 94 5.64 -0.48 2.66
C TYR A 94 5.46 -2.00 2.58
N ILE A 95 4.94 -2.47 1.45
CA ILE A 95 4.72 -3.90 1.21
C ILE A 95 5.84 -4.40 0.31
N ASN A 96 6.75 -5.20 0.88
CA ASN A 96 7.87 -5.80 0.16
C ASN A 96 7.46 -7.12 -0.46
N LEU A 97 7.73 -7.30 -1.76
CA LEU A 97 7.48 -8.53 -2.50
C LEU A 97 8.80 -9.14 -2.97
N HIS A 98 8.96 -10.43 -2.73
CA HIS A 98 10.05 -11.22 -3.27
C HIS A 98 9.48 -12.36 -4.10
N VAL A 99 9.76 -12.36 -5.41
CA VAL A 99 9.29 -13.41 -6.32
C VAL A 99 10.33 -14.51 -6.39
N LEU A 100 9.91 -15.71 -5.98
CA LEU A 100 10.70 -16.93 -6.09
C LEU A 100 10.36 -17.61 -7.41
N ASN A 101 11.37 -17.93 -8.21
CA ASN A 101 11.18 -18.68 -9.44
C ASN A 101 11.30 -20.18 -9.12
N PRO A 102 10.23 -21.00 -9.27
CA PRO A 102 10.31 -22.42 -8.96
C PRO A 102 11.31 -23.10 -9.92
N LYS A 103 12.37 -23.70 -9.37
CA LYS A 103 13.26 -24.55 -10.16
C LYS A 103 12.50 -25.81 -10.56
N SER A 104 12.56 -26.16 -11.84
CA SER A 104 11.98 -27.38 -12.42
C SER A 104 12.66 -28.62 -11.82
N HIS A 105 12.07 -29.23 -10.79
CA HIS A 105 12.47 -30.55 -10.31
C HIS A 105 11.24 -31.45 -10.16
N GLU A 106 11.40 -32.75 -10.48
CA GLU A 106 10.34 -33.78 -10.64
C GLU A 106 9.43 -34.02 -9.42
N ASN A 107 9.75 -33.49 -8.23
CA ASN A 107 8.88 -33.55 -7.05
C ASN A 107 7.90 -32.36 -6.95
N ALA A 108 7.62 -31.70 -8.08
CA ALA A 108 6.95 -30.41 -8.16
C ALA A 108 5.54 -30.35 -7.54
N SER A 109 4.80 -31.46 -7.47
CA SER A 109 3.38 -31.43 -7.07
C SER A 109 3.17 -31.31 -5.56
N GLU A 110 3.80 -32.17 -4.75
CA GLU A 110 3.72 -32.10 -3.29
C GLU A 110 4.47 -30.88 -2.72
N GLU A 111 5.60 -30.53 -3.35
CA GLU A 111 6.35 -29.33 -3.00
C GLU A 111 5.56 -28.06 -3.35
N SER A 112 4.77 -28.07 -4.42
CA SER A 112 3.88 -26.95 -4.79
C SER A 112 2.75 -26.77 -3.78
N SER A 113 2.07 -27.86 -3.37
CA SER A 113 0.98 -27.78 -2.38
C SER A 113 1.46 -27.26 -1.02
N SER A 114 2.59 -27.78 -0.52
CA SER A 114 3.17 -27.31 0.75
C SER A 114 3.63 -25.85 0.69
N ARG A 115 4.25 -25.41 -0.43
CA ARG A 115 4.60 -24.00 -0.66
C ARG A 115 3.36 -23.11 -0.70
N GLN A 116 2.29 -23.55 -1.37
CA GLN A 116 1.03 -22.80 -1.45
C GLN A 116 0.41 -22.62 -0.06
N ALA A 117 0.36 -23.68 0.75
CA ALA A 117 -0.14 -23.61 2.13
C ALA A 117 0.70 -22.68 3.02
N ALA A 118 2.03 -22.71 2.88
CA ALA A 118 2.93 -21.80 3.60
C ALA A 118 2.73 -20.32 3.20
N LEU A 119 2.54 -20.06 1.89
CA LEU A 119 2.22 -18.72 1.40
C LEU A 119 0.86 -18.24 1.91
N GLU A 120 -0.14 -19.11 1.94
CA GLU A 120 -1.46 -18.79 2.49
C GLU A 120 -1.40 -18.43 3.97
N SER A 121 -0.70 -19.24 4.77
CA SER A 121 -0.49 -18.98 6.19
C SER A 121 0.24 -17.66 6.44
N SER A 122 1.32 -17.41 5.69
CA SER A 122 2.07 -16.15 5.77
C SER A 122 1.21 -14.94 5.39
N LEU A 123 0.36 -15.09 4.37
CA LEU A 123 -0.54 -14.04 3.92
C LEU A 123 -1.61 -13.73 4.97
N ARG A 124 -2.20 -14.76 5.60
CA ARG A 124 -3.13 -14.56 6.73
C ARG A 124 -2.46 -13.81 7.88
N GLU A 125 -1.24 -14.20 8.24
CA GLU A 125 -0.49 -13.53 9.31
C GLU A 125 -0.27 -12.03 9.00
N VAL A 126 0.15 -11.72 7.77
CA VAL A 126 0.33 -10.32 7.32
C VAL A 126 -0.99 -9.53 7.42
N LEU A 127 -2.11 -10.12 6.99
CA LEU A 127 -3.43 -9.46 7.10
C LEU A 127 -3.81 -9.20 8.56
N PHE A 128 -3.59 -10.15 9.46
CA PHE A 128 -3.82 -9.94 10.89
C PHE A 128 -2.90 -8.86 11.48
N GLN A 129 -1.63 -8.81 11.07
CA GLN A 129 -0.72 -7.78 11.51
C GLN A 129 -1.17 -6.38 11.07
N ILE A 130 -1.65 -6.23 9.83
CA ILE A 130 -2.22 -4.97 9.33
C ILE A 130 -3.41 -4.54 10.20
N ILE A 131 -4.36 -5.44 10.41
CA ILE A 131 -5.55 -5.16 11.23
C ILE A 131 -5.14 -4.76 12.65
N ARG A 132 -4.17 -5.47 13.25
CA ARG A 132 -3.67 -5.14 14.58
C ARG A 132 -3.02 -3.76 14.61
N PHE A 133 -2.07 -3.49 13.72
CA PHE A 133 -1.33 -2.22 13.71
C PHE A 133 -2.23 -1.02 13.44
N ALA A 134 -3.18 -1.14 12.51
CA ALA A 134 -4.13 -0.06 12.23
C ALA A 134 -5.12 0.17 13.39
N ASN A 135 -5.35 -0.84 14.24
CA ASN A 135 -6.18 -0.68 15.43
C ASN A 135 -5.41 -0.14 16.64
N GLU A 136 -4.14 -0.48 16.78
CA GLU A 136 -3.27 -0.06 17.88
C GLU A 136 -2.80 1.39 17.76
N ARG A 137 -2.64 1.90 16.52
CA ARG A 137 -2.20 3.27 16.26
C ARG A 137 -3.30 4.02 15.53
N LYS A 138 -3.95 4.95 16.23
CA LYS A 138 -4.98 5.84 15.67
C LYS A 138 -4.76 7.31 16.03
N ASP A 139 -3.82 7.58 16.93
CA ASP A 139 -3.45 8.91 17.40
C ASP A 139 -2.84 9.79 16.31
N HIS A 140 -2.28 9.17 15.27
CA HIS A 140 -1.70 9.85 14.12
C HIS A 140 -2.70 10.15 12.99
N ILE A 141 -3.95 9.67 13.10
CA ILE A 141 -4.98 9.88 12.06
C ILE A 141 -5.56 11.30 12.23
N PRO A 142 -5.53 12.17 11.20
CA PRO A 142 -6.09 13.51 11.30
C PRO A 142 -7.60 13.50 11.56
N THR A 143 -8.10 14.45 12.33
CA THR A 143 -9.54 14.56 12.56
C THR A 143 -10.26 15.02 11.29
N VAL A 144 -11.20 14.23 10.77
CA VAL A 144 -12.01 14.63 9.61
C VAL A 144 -12.97 15.76 9.99
N GLN A 145 -12.77 16.95 9.39
CA GLN A 145 -13.65 18.11 9.61
C GLN A 145 -14.89 18.10 8.71
N ASN A 146 -14.93 17.26 7.67
CA ASN A 146 -15.97 17.24 6.64
C ASN A 146 -16.48 15.82 6.40
N SER A 147 -17.76 15.56 6.72
CA SER A 147 -18.34 14.20 6.67
C SER A 147 -18.64 13.69 5.25
N GLU A 148 -18.34 14.47 4.20
CA GLU A 148 -18.54 14.07 2.81
C GLU A 148 -17.31 13.37 2.21
N ILE A 149 -16.16 13.36 2.90
CA ILE A 149 -14.92 12.78 2.39
C ILE A 149 -14.89 11.29 2.71
N ILE A 150 -14.95 10.46 1.66
CA ILE A 150 -14.99 8.99 1.76
C ILE A 150 -13.62 8.39 2.14
N SER A 151 -12.53 9.03 1.73
CA SER A 151 -11.16 8.59 2.03
C SER A 151 -10.24 9.80 2.10
N PHE A 152 -9.27 9.78 3.01
CA PHE A 152 -8.17 10.72 2.97
C PHE A 152 -7.43 10.66 1.63
N PRO A 153 -6.81 11.76 1.18
CA PRO A 153 -5.92 11.74 0.03
C PRO A 153 -4.82 10.67 0.19
N TYR A 154 -4.63 9.86 -0.84
CA TYR A 154 -3.65 8.78 -0.83
C TYR A 154 -2.94 8.62 -2.17
N GLU A 155 -1.74 8.02 -2.11
CA GLU A 155 -0.90 7.69 -3.24
C GLU A 155 -0.42 6.23 -3.15
N ILE A 156 -0.46 5.53 -4.27
CA ILE A 156 0.15 4.21 -4.42
C ILE A 156 1.36 4.35 -5.32
N SER A 157 2.54 4.19 -4.74
CA SER A 157 3.82 4.23 -5.46
C SER A 157 4.29 2.80 -5.74
N THR A 158 4.65 2.54 -6.99
CA THR A 158 5.21 1.27 -7.46
C THR A 158 6.54 1.55 -8.18
N PRO A 159 7.42 0.56 -8.34
CA PRO A 159 8.64 0.72 -9.12
C PRO A 159 8.27 1.01 -10.58
N SER A 160 8.76 2.11 -11.14
CA SER A 160 8.56 2.47 -12.55
C SER A 160 9.57 1.76 -13.44
N SER A 161 9.19 1.48 -14.68
CA SER A 161 10.11 0.99 -15.72
C SER A 161 11.14 2.02 -16.19
N SER A 162 10.95 3.31 -15.88
CA SER A 162 11.84 4.40 -16.29
C SER A 162 13.04 4.65 -15.37
N ASP A 163 12.96 4.21 -14.11
CA ASP A 163 13.93 4.62 -13.10
C ASP A 163 14.89 3.49 -12.76
N SER A 164 16.16 3.72 -13.12
CA SER A 164 17.30 2.99 -12.61
C SER A 164 17.13 2.67 -11.11
N SER A 165 17.52 1.46 -10.69
CA SER A 165 17.49 1.05 -9.27
C SER A 165 18.16 2.05 -8.32
N PHE A 166 19.06 2.88 -8.85
CA PHE A 166 19.75 3.95 -8.15
C PHE A 166 18.86 5.18 -7.89
N GLY A 167 18.00 5.56 -8.84
CA GLY A 167 17.11 6.73 -8.71
C GLY A 167 16.05 6.55 -7.63
N TRP A 168 15.46 5.36 -7.53
CA TRP A 168 14.48 5.05 -6.49
C TRP A 168 15.08 5.05 -5.07
N HIS A 169 16.26 4.44 -4.89
CA HIS A 169 16.96 4.48 -3.60
C HIS A 169 17.35 5.91 -3.22
N ALA A 170 17.78 6.73 -4.19
CA ALA A 170 18.08 8.13 -3.97
C ALA A 170 16.83 8.94 -3.58
N ASP A 171 15.68 8.69 -4.21
CA ASP A 171 14.43 9.38 -3.88
C ASP A 171 13.87 8.96 -2.52
N VAL A 172 13.95 7.68 -2.16
CA VAL A 172 13.54 7.20 -0.82
C VAL A 172 14.49 7.74 0.25
N LEU A 173 15.81 7.69 0.04
CA LEU A 173 16.79 8.29 0.96
C LEU A 173 16.59 9.80 1.08
N LYS A 174 16.33 10.50 -0.02
CA LYS A 174 16.04 11.94 -0.01
C LYS A 174 14.77 12.26 0.75
N ARG A 175 13.72 11.44 0.62
CA ARG A 175 12.47 11.59 1.39
C ARG A 175 12.70 11.30 2.88
N MET A 176 13.51 10.29 3.23
CA MET A 176 13.90 10.00 4.62
C MET A 176 14.79 11.08 5.25
N LEU A 177 15.64 11.74 4.46
CA LEU A 177 16.44 12.87 4.94
C LEU A 177 15.61 14.14 5.14
N GLN A 178 14.52 14.30 4.39
CA GLN A 178 13.60 15.45 4.53
C GLN A 178 12.68 15.33 5.76
N THR A 179 12.48 14.13 6.31
CA THR A 179 11.71 13.93 7.55
C THR A 179 12.55 14.11 8.82
N GLY A 180 13.84 14.43 8.71
CA GLY A 180 14.73 14.65 9.84
C GLY A 180 14.82 16.12 10.28
N HIS A 181 13.95 16.54 11.19
CA HIS A 181 14.28 17.44 12.31
C HIS A 181 13.04 17.57 13.22
N PRO A 182 13.02 16.95 14.42
CA PRO A 182 12.14 17.45 15.47
C PRO A 182 12.69 18.82 15.86
N SER A 183 11.90 19.87 15.65
CA SER A 183 12.13 21.13 16.33
C SER A 183 11.98 20.85 17.83
N MET A 184 13.09 20.73 18.54
CA MET A 184 13.08 20.83 20.00
C MET A 184 12.51 22.20 20.33
N LEU A 185 11.29 22.22 20.87
CA LEU A 185 10.73 23.40 21.51
C LEU A 185 11.57 23.67 22.77
N SER A 186 11.86 24.96 22.92
CA SER A 186 12.77 25.59 23.87
C SER A 186 12.43 25.36 25.34
#